data_AF-O76908-F1
#
_entry.id   AF-O76908-F1
#
_cell.length_a   1.000
_cell.length_b   1.000
_cell.length_c   1.000
_cell.angle_alpha   90.00
_cell.angle_beta   90.00
_cell.angle_gamma   90.00
#
_symmetry.space_group_name_H-M   'P 1'
#
loop_
_entity.id
_entity.type
_entity.pdbx_description
1 polymer ?
#
loop_
_entity_poly.entity_id
_entity_poly.type
_entity_poly.pdbx_seq_one_letter_code
_entity_poly.pdbx_strand_id
1 'polypeptide(L)'
;MAKSQAGQTVEPEASKLWIHCNSCCALFCDKKHTFFLLACHHVFCERCVKVSAGRTPSDAPIFECSTCRRSVRGRQLTNSMPNHFKQLFHPEPFTIGNDFVETFQRGNHRHFDKYKERKELEMDKLFKDIEVAKSVCQKRFLEAQMLRVERKKLMQRSRYIKAEVANRKAEMHRMAQAYRSRSLTSQSSSSAQRSARGRPRGRGTATQSSSRRRSTESAKRQQITSFIHPPNNSFDL
;
A
#
# COMPACT_ATOMS: atom_id res chain seq x y z
N MET A 1 48.58 -42.99 45.38
CA MET A 1 48.92 -42.46 44.04
C MET A 1 47.72 -41.68 43.52
N ALA A 2 47.83 -40.36 43.43
CA ALA A 2 46.75 -39.47 43.03
C ALA A 2 46.59 -39.49 41.50
N LYS A 3 45.40 -39.85 41.01
CA LYS A 3 45.03 -39.74 39.60
C LYS A 3 44.78 -38.28 39.26
N SER A 4 45.70 -37.66 38.52
CA SER A 4 45.50 -36.36 37.89
C SER A 4 44.29 -36.42 36.96
N GLN A 5 43.30 -35.57 37.21
CA GLN A 5 42.18 -35.34 36.30
C GLN A 5 42.73 -34.61 35.08
N ALA A 6 42.88 -35.34 33.96
CA ALA A 6 43.13 -34.76 32.67
C ALA A 6 41.96 -33.83 32.32
N GLY A 7 42.27 -32.55 32.13
CA GLY A 7 41.29 -31.53 31.74
C GLY A 7 40.55 -31.99 30.49
N GLN A 8 39.25 -32.19 30.62
CA GLN A 8 38.36 -32.28 29.47
C GLN A 8 38.44 -30.94 28.73
N THR A 9 39.28 -30.87 27.70
CA THR A 9 39.18 -29.83 26.68
C THR A 9 37.82 -30.01 26.02
N VAL A 10 36.84 -29.24 26.48
CA VAL A 10 35.48 -29.23 25.94
C VAL A 10 35.59 -28.87 24.47
N GLU A 11 35.43 -29.87 23.62
CA GLU A 11 35.40 -29.73 22.17
C GLU A 11 34.37 -28.66 21.78
N PRO A 12 34.75 -27.64 21.00
CA PRO A 12 33.82 -26.59 20.61
C PRO A 12 32.65 -27.20 19.84
N GLU A 13 31.43 -26.98 20.34
CA GLU A 13 30.21 -27.43 19.69
C GLU A 13 29.93 -26.52 18.49
N ALA A 14 29.74 -27.10 17.29
CA ALA A 14 29.58 -26.32 16.06
C ALA A 14 28.36 -25.39 16.08
N SER A 15 27.34 -25.71 16.88
CA SER A 15 26.16 -24.87 17.10
C SER A 15 26.47 -23.53 17.81
N LYS A 16 27.60 -23.43 18.49
CA LYS A 16 28.09 -22.21 19.16
C LYS A 16 29.03 -21.39 18.28
N LEU A 17 29.42 -21.93 17.11
CA LEU A 17 30.32 -21.26 16.19
C LEU A 17 29.54 -20.36 15.23
N TRP A 18 30.15 -19.24 14.84
CA TRP A 18 29.55 -18.32 13.89
C TRP A 18 29.71 -18.82 12.45
N ILE A 19 28.85 -19.78 12.08
CA ILE A 19 28.80 -20.39 10.75
C ILE A 19 27.55 -19.88 10.04
N HIS A 20 27.72 -19.29 8.87
CA HIS A 20 26.64 -18.81 8.03
C HIS A 20 26.84 -19.13 6.56
N CYS A 21 25.77 -19.08 5.78
CA CYS A 21 25.85 -19.23 4.33
C CYS A 21 26.42 -17.96 3.69
N ASN A 22 27.38 -18.10 2.76
CA ASN A 22 27.96 -17.01 1.99
C ASN A 22 27.01 -16.39 0.95
N SER A 23 25.80 -16.93 0.77
CA SER A 23 24.77 -16.42 -0.15
C SER A 23 23.59 -15.77 0.58
N CYS A 24 22.88 -16.53 1.42
CA CYS A 24 21.68 -16.05 2.12
C CYS A 24 21.90 -15.65 3.58
N CYS A 25 23.11 -15.82 4.11
CA CYS A 25 23.47 -15.56 5.50
C CYS A 25 22.60 -16.29 6.56
N ALA A 26 21.91 -17.37 6.17
CA ALA A 26 21.29 -18.28 7.12
C ALA A 26 22.36 -18.84 8.08
N LEU A 27 22.02 -18.94 9.36
CA LEU A 27 22.92 -19.38 10.43
C LEU A 27 22.83 -20.90 10.62
N PHE A 28 23.98 -21.53 10.86
CA PHE A 28 24.04 -22.96 11.16
C PHE A 28 23.36 -23.31 12.49
N CYS A 29 23.45 -22.41 13.48
CA CYS A 29 22.85 -22.60 14.81
C CYS A 29 21.32 -22.78 14.77
N ASP A 30 20.66 -22.27 13.73
CA ASP A 30 19.21 -22.39 13.55
C ASP A 30 18.76 -23.83 13.26
N LYS A 31 19.69 -24.72 12.84
CA LYS A 31 19.43 -26.13 12.49
C LYS A 31 18.30 -26.34 11.46
N LYS A 32 18.00 -25.31 10.66
CA LYS A 32 16.94 -25.34 9.62
C LYS A 32 17.38 -25.96 8.30
N HIS A 33 18.68 -25.89 8.02
CA HIS A 33 19.25 -26.28 6.73
C HIS A 33 20.53 -27.07 6.94
N THR A 34 20.82 -27.96 5.99
CA THR A 34 22.15 -28.57 5.89
C THR A 34 23.14 -27.55 5.33
N PHE A 35 24.37 -27.54 5.86
CA PHE A 35 25.44 -26.66 5.37
C PHE A 35 26.58 -27.48 4.78
N PHE A 36 27.28 -26.90 3.81
CA PHE A 36 28.40 -27.51 3.12
C PHE A 36 29.59 -26.53 3.13
N LEU A 37 30.74 -27.01 3.58
CA LEU A 37 32.03 -26.35 3.38
C LEU A 37 32.64 -26.85 2.08
N LEU A 38 32.77 -25.96 1.11
CA LEU A 38 33.35 -26.28 -0.19
C LEU A 38 34.87 -26.27 -0.15
N ALA A 39 35.54 -26.97 -1.08
CA ALA A 39 37.00 -27.01 -1.16
C ALA A 39 37.62 -25.63 -1.52
N CYS A 40 36.81 -24.69 -2.04
CA CYS A 40 37.20 -23.29 -2.19
C CYS A 40 37.00 -22.45 -0.92
N HIS A 41 36.70 -23.09 0.22
CA HIS A 41 36.49 -22.48 1.54
C HIS A 41 35.36 -21.46 1.62
N HIS A 42 34.29 -21.68 0.85
CA HIS A 42 33.03 -20.98 1.04
C HIS A 42 32.00 -21.94 1.66
N VAL A 43 31.12 -21.41 2.50
CA VAL A 43 30.08 -22.15 3.19
C VAL A 43 28.72 -21.84 2.56
N PHE A 44 27.98 -22.88 2.18
CA PHE A 44 26.63 -22.71 1.62
C PHE A 44 25.62 -23.61 2.32
N CYS A 45 24.39 -23.12 2.49
CA CYS A 45 23.28 -23.97 2.88
C CYS A 45 22.77 -24.74 1.66
N GLU A 46 22.03 -25.82 1.91
CA GLU A 46 21.40 -26.69 0.90
C GLU A 46 20.55 -25.91 -0.12
N ARG A 47 19.94 -24.79 0.29
CA ARG A 47 19.10 -23.95 -0.58
C ARG A 47 19.91 -23.10 -1.56
N CYS A 48 21.14 -22.78 -1.22
CA CYS A 48 21.96 -21.83 -1.98
C CYS A 48 23.08 -22.50 -2.78
N VAL A 49 23.39 -23.77 -2.48
CA VAL A 49 24.36 -24.52 -3.24
C VAL A 49 23.68 -25.24 -4.40
N LYS A 50 24.30 -25.19 -5.58
CA LYS A 50 23.87 -26.04 -6.71
C LYS A 50 24.73 -27.31 -6.68
N VAL A 51 24.08 -28.46 -6.75
CA VAL A 51 24.73 -29.76 -6.75
C VAL A 51 24.58 -30.40 -8.11
N SER A 52 25.69 -30.86 -8.67
CA SER A 52 25.72 -31.73 -9.83
C SER A 52 26.16 -33.12 -9.38
N ALA A 53 25.44 -34.14 -9.84
CA ALA A 53 25.90 -35.51 -9.72
C ALA A 53 27.27 -35.63 -10.40
N GLY A 54 28.17 -36.44 -9.84
CA GLY A 54 29.41 -36.77 -10.53
C GLY A 54 29.15 -37.59 -11.80
N ARG A 55 30.22 -37.99 -12.50
CA ARG A 55 30.09 -38.73 -13.77
C ARG A 55 29.52 -40.13 -13.53
N THR A 56 29.79 -40.70 -12.35
CA THR A 56 29.25 -41.98 -11.91
C THR A 56 28.44 -41.82 -10.63
N PRO A 57 27.46 -42.71 -10.34
CA PRO A 57 26.71 -42.68 -9.08
C PRO A 57 27.58 -42.79 -7.82
N SER A 58 28.79 -43.34 -7.95
CA SER A 58 29.76 -43.50 -6.85
C SER A 58 30.63 -42.25 -6.64
N ASP A 59 30.58 -41.28 -7.55
CA ASP A 59 31.39 -40.07 -7.46
C ASP A 59 30.86 -39.15 -6.35
N ALA A 60 31.78 -38.52 -5.63
CA ALA A 60 31.42 -37.48 -4.67
C ALA A 60 30.70 -36.31 -5.37
N PRO A 61 29.67 -35.71 -4.73
CA PRO A 61 28.93 -34.61 -5.31
C PRO A 61 29.84 -33.42 -5.64
N ILE A 62 29.59 -32.80 -6.79
CA ILE A 62 30.28 -31.59 -7.23
C ILE A 62 29.35 -30.41 -6.98
N PHE A 63 29.85 -29.41 -6.25
CA PHE A 63 29.11 -28.22 -5.89
C PHE A 63 29.58 -27.03 -6.72
N GLU A 64 28.65 -26.24 -7.24
CA GLU A 64 28.96 -24.97 -7.90
C GLU A 64 29.01 -23.85 -6.84
N CYS A 65 30.19 -23.28 -6.62
CA CYS A 65 30.35 -22.16 -5.70
C CYS A 65 29.86 -20.86 -6.37
N SER A 66 28.78 -20.25 -5.89
CA SER A 66 28.29 -18.99 -6.45
C SER A 66 29.20 -17.78 -6.16
N THR A 67 30.11 -17.89 -5.18
CA THR A 67 31.07 -16.84 -4.86
C THR A 67 32.22 -16.78 -5.87
N CYS A 68 32.90 -17.91 -6.12
CA CYS A 68 34.07 -17.95 -7.00
C CYS A 68 33.81 -18.61 -8.36
N ARG A 69 32.59 -19.08 -8.61
CA ARG A 69 32.13 -19.75 -9.85
C ARG A 69 32.90 -21.02 -10.21
N ARG A 70 33.55 -21.65 -9.23
CA ARG A 70 34.27 -22.92 -9.40
C ARG A 70 33.38 -24.09 -9.04
N SER A 71 33.45 -25.16 -9.83
CA SER A 71 32.90 -26.47 -9.48
C SER A 71 33.89 -27.21 -8.62
N VAL A 72 33.53 -27.47 -7.35
CA VAL A 72 34.43 -28.03 -6.35
C VAL A 72 33.73 -29.10 -5.53
N ARG A 73 34.49 -30.00 -4.92
CA ARG A 73 33.95 -30.91 -3.90
C ARG A 73 33.63 -30.13 -2.62
N GLY A 74 32.76 -30.69 -1.80
CA GLY A 74 32.38 -30.11 -0.51
C GLY A 74 32.18 -31.19 0.54
N ARG A 75 32.16 -30.77 1.80
CA ARG A 75 31.83 -31.63 2.94
C ARG A 75 30.65 -31.03 3.68
N GLN A 76 29.72 -31.88 4.10
CA GLN A 76 28.64 -31.46 4.97
C GLN A 76 29.20 -31.03 6.33
N LEU A 77 28.78 -29.86 6.81
CA LEU A 77 29.08 -29.38 8.15
C LEU A 77 28.11 -30.06 9.14
N THR A 78 28.68 -30.72 10.13
CA THR A 78 27.97 -31.39 11.22
C THR A 78 28.69 -31.11 12.54
N ASN A 79 28.03 -31.37 13.67
CA ASN A 79 28.69 -31.30 14.99
C ASN A 79 29.88 -32.29 15.11
N SER A 80 29.89 -33.35 14.30
CA SER A 80 30.94 -34.38 14.22
C SER A 80 32.06 -34.07 13.23
N MET A 81 32.14 -32.84 12.70
CA MET A 81 33.21 -32.49 11.77
C MET A 81 34.59 -32.53 12.45
N PRO A 82 35.67 -32.89 11.72
CA PRO A 82 37.03 -32.86 12.24
C PRO A 82 37.45 -31.50 12.85
N ASN A 83 38.27 -31.53 13.89
CA ASN A 83 38.68 -30.33 14.64
C ASN A 83 39.35 -29.25 13.79
N HIS A 84 40.16 -29.64 12.79
CA HIS A 84 40.77 -28.68 11.87
C HIS A 84 39.75 -27.86 11.07
N PHE A 85 38.55 -28.41 10.81
CA PHE A 85 37.46 -27.64 10.21
C PHE A 85 36.74 -26.76 11.24
N LYS A 86 36.56 -27.24 12.48
CA LYS A 86 35.98 -26.42 13.56
C LYS A 86 36.84 -25.18 13.86
N GLN A 87 38.17 -25.32 13.80
CA GLN A 87 39.12 -24.22 13.99
C GLN A 87 38.92 -23.07 12.98
N LEU A 88 38.41 -23.34 11.77
CA LEU A 88 38.08 -22.28 10.80
C LEU A 88 37.02 -21.31 11.33
N PHE A 89 36.18 -21.75 12.27
CA PHE A 89 35.09 -20.97 12.83
C PHE A 89 35.31 -20.60 14.30
N HIS A 90 36.57 -20.65 14.77
CA HIS A 90 36.93 -20.29 16.14
C HIS A 90 36.54 -18.84 16.44
N PRO A 91 35.91 -18.54 17.60
CA PRO A 91 35.49 -17.18 17.94
C PRO A 91 36.65 -16.18 18.04
N GLU A 92 37.85 -16.68 18.37
CA GLU A 92 39.08 -15.90 18.46
C GLU A 92 40.11 -16.46 17.47
N PRO A 93 40.03 -16.18 16.16
CA PRO A 93 40.95 -16.75 15.17
C PRO A 93 42.42 -16.40 15.44
N PHE A 94 42.66 -15.22 16.01
CA PHE A 94 43.97 -14.65 16.32
C PHE A 94 44.72 -15.42 17.41
N THR A 95 44.05 -16.23 18.22
CA THR A 95 44.71 -17.05 19.25
C THR A 95 45.25 -18.37 18.69
N ILE A 96 44.81 -18.79 17.51
CA ILE A 96 45.24 -20.06 16.89
C ILE A 96 46.65 -19.93 16.28
N GLY A 97 47.07 -18.72 15.90
CA GLY A 97 48.36 -18.49 15.22
C GLY A 97 48.41 -19.11 13.82
N ASN A 98 47.26 -19.16 13.12
CA ASN A 98 47.16 -19.72 11.77
C ASN A 98 46.58 -18.69 10.80
N ASP A 99 47.44 -18.11 9.96
CA ASP A 99 47.08 -17.10 8.94
C ASP A 99 45.96 -17.55 8.00
N PHE A 100 45.85 -18.86 7.76
CA PHE A 100 44.79 -19.42 6.94
C PHE A 100 43.42 -19.25 7.58
N VAL A 101 43.31 -19.49 8.90
CA VAL A 101 42.07 -19.31 9.66
C VAL A 101 41.66 -17.85 9.65
N GLU A 102 42.59 -16.93 9.91
CA GLU A 102 42.32 -15.50 9.86
C GLU A 102 41.86 -15.03 8.48
N THR A 103 42.52 -15.50 7.43
CA THR A 103 42.16 -15.16 6.04
C THR A 103 40.78 -15.70 5.68
N PHE A 104 40.47 -16.93 6.07
CA PHE A 104 39.16 -17.55 5.90
C PHE A 104 38.07 -16.73 6.59
N GLN A 105 38.25 -16.41 7.87
CA GLN A 105 37.25 -15.67 8.64
C GLN A 105 37.06 -14.25 8.10
N ARG A 106 38.15 -13.55 7.76
CA ARG A 106 38.08 -12.23 7.12
C ARG A 106 37.30 -12.28 5.82
N GLY A 107 37.53 -13.31 5.00
CA GLY A 107 36.74 -13.56 3.78
C GLY A 107 35.26 -13.76 4.10
N ASN A 108 34.96 -14.58 5.11
CA ASN A 108 33.60 -14.88 5.53
C ASN A 108 32.85 -13.63 6.05
N HIS A 109 33.50 -12.84 6.93
CA HIS A 109 33.00 -11.56 7.42
C HIS A 109 32.68 -10.59 6.28
N ARG A 110 33.57 -10.45 5.29
CA ARG A 110 33.32 -9.59 4.12
C ARG A 110 32.06 -9.99 3.34
N HIS A 111 31.71 -11.28 3.29
CA HIS A 111 30.46 -11.72 2.67
C HIS A 111 29.23 -11.32 3.49
N PHE A 112 29.33 -11.45 4.81
CA PHE A 112 28.28 -11.02 5.73
C PHE A 112 28.06 -9.50 5.66
N ASP A 113 29.13 -8.70 5.66
CA ASP A 113 29.05 -7.24 5.57
C ASP A 113 28.37 -6.79 4.26
N LYS A 114 28.75 -7.39 3.13
CA LYS A 114 28.10 -7.14 1.83
C LYS A 114 26.62 -7.53 1.81
N TYR A 115 26.26 -8.63 2.48
CA TYR A 115 24.86 -9.03 2.61
C TYR A 115 24.07 -8.05 3.48
N LYS A 116 24.64 -7.64 4.61
CA LYS A 116 24.08 -6.63 5.51
C LYS A 116 23.82 -5.32 4.79
N GLU A 117 24.82 -4.79 4.08
CA GLU A 117 24.71 -3.57 3.27
C GLU A 117 23.58 -3.67 2.24
N ARG A 118 23.49 -4.80 1.51
CA ARG A 118 22.39 -5.02 0.55
C ARG A 118 21.03 -5.02 1.22
N LYS A 119 20.90 -5.65 2.40
CA LYS A 119 19.64 -5.69 3.15
C LYS A 119 19.26 -4.33 3.73
N GLU A 120 20.22 -3.53 4.16
CA GLU A 120 20.00 -2.14 4.58
C GLU A 120 19.45 -1.32 3.41
N LEU A 121 20.05 -1.43 2.21
CA LEU A 121 19.54 -0.75 1.00
C LEU A 121 18.13 -1.22 0.58
N GLU A 122 17.82 -2.52 0.69
CA GLU A 122 16.47 -3.06 0.46
C GLU A 122 15.45 -2.49 1.45
N MET A 123 15.82 -2.40 2.73
CA MET A 123 14.98 -1.81 3.78
C MET A 123 14.75 -0.31 3.55
N ASP A 124 15.79 0.45 3.21
CA ASP A 124 15.70 1.88 2.90
C ASP A 124 14.75 2.15 1.72
N LYS A 125 14.79 1.29 0.69
CA LYS A 125 13.85 1.36 -0.43
C LYS A 125 12.41 1.14 0.04
N LEU A 126 12.16 0.11 0.84
CA LEU A 126 10.82 -0.17 1.39
C LEU A 126 10.31 0.97 2.26
N PHE A 127 11.17 1.61 3.07
CA PHE A 127 10.79 2.78 3.84
C PHE A 127 10.36 3.95 2.94
N LYS A 128 11.11 4.24 1.88
CA LYS A 128 10.74 5.27 0.89
C LYS A 128 9.41 4.95 0.19
N ASP A 129 9.19 3.69 -0.20
CA ASP A 129 7.94 3.25 -0.83
C ASP A 129 6.74 3.42 0.13
N ILE A 130 6.93 3.12 1.42
CA ILE A 130 5.91 3.35 2.47
C ILE A 130 5.61 4.86 2.62
N GLU A 131 6.62 5.72 2.62
CA GLU A 131 6.43 7.18 2.69
C GLU A 131 5.68 7.73 1.48
N VAL A 132 6.04 7.28 0.27
CA VAL A 132 5.33 7.64 -0.97
C VAL A 132 3.87 7.18 -0.90
N ALA A 133 3.61 5.94 -0.49
CA ALA A 133 2.25 5.42 -0.35
C ALA A 133 1.43 6.24 0.65
N LYS A 134 2.00 6.59 1.82
CA LYS A 134 1.35 7.46 2.81
C LYS A 134 1.02 8.83 2.23
N SER A 135 1.96 9.46 1.53
CA SER A 135 1.77 10.77 0.88
C SER A 135 0.65 10.73 -0.17
N VAL A 136 0.62 9.70 -1.02
CA VAL A 136 -0.43 9.49 -2.02
C VAL A 136 -1.79 9.30 -1.35
N CYS A 137 -1.88 8.45 -0.32
CA CYS A 137 -3.12 8.25 0.43
C CYS A 137 -3.63 9.56 1.05
N GLN A 138 -2.75 10.35 1.66
CA GLN A 138 -3.10 11.64 2.27
C GLN A 138 -3.60 12.63 1.21
N LYS A 139 -2.91 12.75 0.07
CA LYS A 139 -3.34 13.59 -1.05
C LYS A 139 -4.73 13.19 -1.56
N ARG A 140 -4.94 11.90 -1.82
CA ARG A 140 -6.25 11.37 -2.27
C ARG A 140 -7.36 11.61 -1.26
N PHE A 141 -7.06 11.51 0.03
CA PHE A 141 -8.01 11.82 1.08
C PHE A 141 -8.45 13.29 1.06
N LEU A 142 -7.50 14.23 0.91
CA LEU A 142 -7.80 15.66 0.80
C LEU A 142 -8.58 15.99 -0.48
N GLU A 143 -8.21 15.42 -1.62
CA GLU A 143 -8.96 15.55 -2.89
C GLU A 143 -10.41 15.06 -2.72
N ALA A 144 -10.62 13.91 -2.06
CA ALA A 144 -11.94 13.38 -1.78
C ALA A 144 -12.76 14.29 -0.86
N GLN A 145 -12.14 14.95 0.12
CA GLN A 145 -12.81 15.95 0.95
C GLN A 145 -13.26 17.16 0.13
N MET A 146 -12.39 17.69 -0.75
CA MET A 146 -12.73 18.78 -1.65
C MET A 146 -13.92 18.43 -2.56
N LEU A 147 -13.87 17.25 -3.21
CA LEU A 147 -14.94 16.77 -4.07
C LEU A 147 -16.28 16.61 -3.32
N ARG A 148 -16.26 16.21 -2.05
CA ARG A 148 -17.48 16.16 -1.21
C ARG A 148 -18.08 17.55 -1.00
N VAL A 149 -17.25 18.57 -0.76
CA VAL A 149 -17.69 19.96 -0.60
C VAL A 149 -18.26 20.49 -1.91
N GLU A 150 -17.57 20.27 -3.02
CA GLU A 150 -18.05 20.67 -4.36
C GLU A 150 -19.36 20.01 -4.73
N ARG A 151 -19.50 18.70 -4.46
CA ARG A 151 -20.75 17.96 -4.66
C ARG A 151 -21.90 18.60 -3.89
N LYS A 152 -21.69 18.97 -2.62
CA LYS A 152 -22.72 19.67 -1.81
C LYS A 152 -23.10 21.02 -2.42
N LYS A 153 -22.13 21.83 -2.86
CA LYS A 153 -22.37 23.12 -3.53
C LYS A 153 -23.19 22.95 -4.81
N LEU A 154 -22.82 21.98 -5.66
CA LEU A 154 -23.53 21.69 -6.92
C LEU A 154 -24.94 21.15 -6.67
N MET A 155 -25.13 20.31 -5.65
CA MET A 155 -26.46 19.84 -5.24
C MET A 155 -27.36 21.01 -4.79
N GLN A 156 -26.84 21.93 -3.99
CA GLN A 156 -27.58 23.13 -3.57
C GLN A 156 -27.94 24.01 -4.76
N ARG A 157 -27.00 24.24 -5.69
CA ARG A 157 -27.25 24.98 -6.94
C ARG A 157 -28.32 24.30 -7.80
N SER A 158 -28.28 22.97 -7.93
CA SER A 158 -29.29 22.20 -8.66
C SER A 158 -30.69 22.37 -8.04
N ARG A 159 -30.80 22.32 -6.70
CA ARG A 159 -32.06 22.57 -5.99
C ARG A 159 -32.59 23.99 -6.26
N TYR A 160 -31.72 25.00 -6.19
CA TYR A 160 -32.09 26.39 -6.47
C TYR A 160 -32.62 26.56 -7.91
N ILE A 161 -31.91 26.01 -8.91
CA ILE A 161 -32.34 26.07 -10.32
C ILE A 161 -33.68 25.36 -10.50
N LYS A 162 -33.88 24.18 -9.89
CA LYS A 162 -35.16 23.47 -9.96
C LYS A 162 -36.32 24.29 -9.38
N ALA A 163 -36.09 24.95 -8.23
CA ALA A 163 -37.07 25.84 -7.63
C ALA A 163 -37.37 27.06 -8.51
N GLU A 164 -36.34 27.68 -9.10
CA GLU A 164 -36.49 28.81 -10.03
C GLU A 164 -37.30 28.42 -11.27
N VAL A 165 -37.01 27.25 -11.86
CA VAL A 165 -37.77 26.71 -13.01
C VAL A 165 -39.23 26.44 -12.62
N ALA A 166 -39.48 25.83 -11.46
CA ALA A 166 -40.83 25.59 -10.97
C ALA A 166 -41.61 26.89 -10.76
N ASN A 167 -40.97 27.91 -10.17
CA ASN A 167 -41.57 29.23 -9.95
C ASN A 167 -41.94 29.93 -11.28
N ARG A 168 -41.03 29.91 -12.26
CA ARG A 168 -41.30 30.48 -13.60
C ARG A 168 -42.43 29.75 -14.33
N LYS A 169 -42.49 28.42 -14.24
CA LYS A 169 -43.60 27.63 -14.79
C LYS A 169 -44.94 27.98 -14.12
N ALA A 170 -44.96 28.12 -12.80
CA ALA A 170 -46.16 28.50 -12.05
C ALA A 170 -46.60 29.94 -12.39
N GLU A 171 -45.66 30.86 -12.59
CA GLU A 171 -45.94 32.23 -13.01
C GLU A 171 -46.53 32.29 -14.42
N MET A 172 -45.94 31.58 -15.38
CA MET A 172 -46.50 31.45 -16.73
C MET A 172 -47.92 30.87 -16.69
N HIS A 173 -48.17 29.85 -15.87
CA HIS A 173 -49.51 29.28 -15.73
C HIS A 173 -50.51 30.29 -15.15
N ARG A 174 -50.12 31.07 -14.13
CA ARG A 174 -50.96 32.15 -13.57
C ARG A 174 -51.26 33.22 -14.62
N MET A 175 -50.27 33.63 -15.41
CA MET A 175 -50.46 34.60 -16.50
C MET A 175 -51.40 34.07 -17.59
N ALA A 176 -51.22 32.82 -18.02
CA ALA A 176 -52.09 32.18 -19.00
C ALA A 176 -53.54 32.05 -18.51
N GLN A 177 -53.73 31.71 -17.23
CA GLN A 177 -55.05 31.65 -16.60
C GLN A 177 -55.69 33.05 -16.52
N ALA A 178 -54.93 34.07 -16.10
CA ALA A 178 -55.42 35.45 -16.04
C ALA A 178 -55.83 35.98 -17.43
N TYR A 179 -55.07 35.66 -18.48
CA TYR A 179 -55.43 35.99 -19.86
C TYR A 179 -56.75 35.34 -20.27
N ARG A 180 -56.93 34.03 -20.01
CA ARG A 180 -58.18 33.31 -20.28
C ARG A 180 -59.38 33.92 -19.53
N SER A 181 -59.21 34.24 -18.24
CA SER A 181 -60.27 34.87 -17.44
C SER A 181 -60.64 36.26 -17.96
N ARG A 182 -59.66 37.06 -18.41
CA ARG A 182 -59.91 38.39 -18.96
C ARG A 182 -60.70 38.34 -20.27
N SER A 183 -60.33 37.43 -21.17
CA SER A 183 -61.03 37.23 -22.45
C SER A 183 -62.49 36.82 -22.27
N LEU A 184 -62.80 35.99 -21.25
CA LEU A 184 -64.17 35.61 -20.92
C LEU A 184 -64.96 36.81 -20.36
N THR A 185 -64.38 37.60 -19.44
CA THR A 185 -65.07 38.77 -18.88
C THR A 185 -65.37 39.87 -19.91
N SER A 186 -64.52 40.04 -20.94
CA SER A 186 -64.75 41.03 -22.00
C SER A 186 -65.86 40.63 -22.99
N GLN A 187 -66.22 39.34 -23.08
CA GLN A 187 -67.33 38.89 -23.94
C GLN A 187 -68.68 38.84 -23.20
N SER A 188 -68.67 38.77 -21.86
CA SER A 188 -69.91 38.61 -21.07
C SER A 188 -70.61 39.93 -20.71
N SER A 189 -70.06 41.10 -21.06
CA SER A 189 -70.64 42.40 -20.68
C SER A 189 -71.73 42.96 -21.61
N SER A 190 -72.29 42.16 -22.53
CA SER A 190 -73.35 42.62 -23.46
C SER A 190 -74.69 41.88 -23.38
N SER A 191 -74.92 40.98 -22.42
CA SER A 191 -76.27 40.42 -22.23
C SER A 191 -76.52 39.96 -20.80
N ALA A 192 -77.77 40.14 -20.37
CA ALA A 192 -78.37 39.56 -19.17
C ALA A 192 -78.09 40.25 -17.81
N GLN A 193 -78.53 41.50 -17.69
CA GLN A 193 -79.34 41.88 -16.53
C GLN A 193 -80.68 41.12 -16.61
N ARG A 194 -80.82 40.00 -15.89
CA ARG A 194 -82.11 39.59 -15.31
C ARG A 194 -81.97 38.34 -14.44
N SER A 195 -82.72 38.39 -13.34
CA SER A 195 -83.11 37.28 -12.48
C SER A 195 -82.22 36.99 -11.27
N ALA A 196 -82.56 37.71 -10.20
CA ALA A 196 -82.33 37.37 -8.82
C ALA A 196 -83.04 36.05 -8.44
N ARG A 197 -82.35 35.18 -7.69
CA ARG A 197 -82.85 34.43 -6.52
C ARG A 197 -81.89 33.28 -6.17
N GLY A 198 -81.63 33.10 -4.87
CA GLY A 198 -81.30 31.77 -4.34
C GLY A 198 -80.05 31.67 -3.47
N ARG A 199 -80.19 32.06 -2.20
CA ARG A 199 -79.46 31.56 -1.00
C ARG A 199 -79.64 30.01 -0.86
N PRO A 200 -79.02 29.25 0.09
CA PRO A 200 -78.05 29.60 1.15
C PRO A 200 -76.95 28.53 1.50
N ARG A 201 -76.05 28.94 2.41
CA ARG A 201 -75.46 28.22 3.59
C ARG A 201 -74.68 26.88 3.45
N GLY A 202 -73.48 26.89 4.02
CA GLY A 202 -72.78 25.75 4.68
C GLY A 202 -71.26 25.95 4.66
N ARG A 203 -70.61 26.54 5.67
CA ARG A 203 -70.16 26.00 6.99
C ARG A 203 -68.92 25.10 6.89
N GLY A 204 -67.82 25.51 7.54
CA GLY A 204 -66.66 24.67 7.90
C GLY A 204 -65.30 25.33 7.62
N THR A 205 -64.82 26.21 8.50
CA THR A 205 -63.77 25.98 9.53
C THR A 205 -62.32 25.97 9.04
N ALA A 206 -61.60 27.02 9.48
CA ALA A 206 -60.22 27.05 10.02
C ALA A 206 -59.06 26.50 9.14
N THR A 207 -57.90 27.14 9.02
CA THR A 207 -57.10 27.68 10.12
C THR A 207 -56.07 28.68 9.58
N GLN A 208 -55.78 29.67 10.41
CA GLN A 208 -54.86 30.79 10.23
C GLN A 208 -53.41 30.31 10.02
N SER A 209 -52.64 30.99 9.17
CA SER A 209 -51.22 31.26 9.44
C SER A 209 -50.63 32.33 8.52
N SER A 210 -50.44 33.50 9.13
CA SER A 210 -49.29 34.41 9.07
C SER A 210 -48.69 34.83 7.72
N SER A 211 -48.95 36.10 7.42
CA SER A 211 -48.15 36.96 6.55
C SER A 211 -46.87 37.47 7.22
N ARG A 212 -45.78 37.61 6.46
CA ARG A 212 -44.87 38.78 6.41
C ARG A 212 -43.81 38.49 5.32
N ARG A 213 -43.80 39.20 4.17
CA ARG A 213 -43.03 40.45 3.89
C ARG A 213 -41.64 40.39 4.51
N ARG A 214 -40.50 40.68 3.87
CA ARG A 214 -40.04 41.43 2.69
C ARG A 214 -38.56 40.95 2.57
N SER A 215 -37.85 40.94 1.46
CA SER A 215 -37.40 42.10 0.71
C SER A 215 -36.52 41.61 -0.44
N THR A 216 -36.65 42.29 -1.56
CA THR A 216 -35.89 42.21 -2.81
C THR A 216 -34.55 42.95 -2.70
N GLU A 217 -33.47 42.33 -3.18
CA GLU A 217 -32.25 42.96 -3.71
C GLU A 217 -31.55 41.89 -4.58
N SER A 218 -31.70 41.91 -5.91
CA SER A 218 -30.93 42.69 -6.88
C SER A 218 -29.45 42.32 -6.95
N ALA A 219 -29.06 41.65 -8.04
CA ALA A 219 -27.90 41.96 -8.90
C ALA A 219 -27.08 40.74 -9.37
N LYS A 220 -26.93 40.69 -10.71
CA LYS A 220 -25.79 40.19 -11.50
C LYS A 220 -25.56 38.66 -11.55
N ARG A 221 -26.15 38.06 -12.58
CA ARG A 221 -25.81 36.73 -13.11
C ARG A 221 -24.73 36.91 -14.20
N GLN A 222 -23.46 36.68 -13.85
CA GLN A 222 -22.39 36.52 -14.83
C GLN A 222 -22.45 35.10 -15.43
N GLN A 223 -22.35 35.02 -16.75
CA GLN A 223 -22.16 33.78 -17.52
C GLN A 223 -20.84 33.14 -17.08
N ILE A 224 -20.88 31.88 -16.65
CA ILE A 224 -19.68 31.06 -16.45
C ILE A 224 -19.67 30.00 -17.54
N THR A 225 -18.57 30.06 -18.30
CA THR A 225 -18.16 29.25 -19.42
C THR A 225 -17.95 27.79 -19.01
N SER A 226 -18.33 26.88 -19.90
CA SER A 226 -18.10 25.44 -19.79
C SER A 226 -16.60 25.12 -19.73
N PHE A 227 -16.17 24.37 -18.70
CA PHE A 227 -14.88 23.71 -18.67
C PHE A 227 -15.01 22.35 -19.36
N ILE A 228 -14.37 22.22 -20.52
CA ILE A 228 -14.05 20.93 -21.15
C ILE A 228 -12.79 20.43 -20.44
N HIS A 229 -12.90 19.34 -19.68
CA HIS A 229 -11.73 18.60 -19.21
C HIS A 229 -11.46 17.44 -20.18
N PRO A 230 -10.25 17.31 -20.74
CA PRO A 230 -9.88 16.11 -21.48
C PRO A 230 -9.72 14.92 -20.52
N PRO A 231 -10.03 13.69 -20.97
CA PRO A 231 -9.84 12.49 -20.16
C PRO A 231 -8.36 12.21 -19.95
N ASN A 232 -7.97 12.04 -18.69
CA ASN A 232 -6.61 11.75 -18.28
C ASN A 232 -6.41 10.21 -18.28
N ASN A 233 -5.93 9.66 -19.39
CA ASN A 233 -5.49 8.26 -19.49
C ASN A 233 -4.02 8.19 -19.05
N SER A 234 -3.76 7.99 -17.75
CA SER A 234 -2.38 7.80 -17.28
C SER A 234 -2.31 7.00 -15.99
N PHE A 235 -2.82 5.77 -15.98
CA PHE A 235 -2.40 4.72 -15.03
C PHE A 235 -2.72 3.34 -15.63
N ASP A 236 -1.80 2.82 -16.45
CA ASP A 236 -1.55 1.38 -16.50
C ASP A 236 -0.41 1.13 -15.51
N LEU A 237 -0.70 0.41 -14.43
CA LEU A 237 0.24 -0.23 -13.51
C LEU A 237 -0.03 -1.73 -13.54
#